data_AF-A0A7V0YUF2-F1
#
_entry.id   AF-A0A7V0YUF2-F1
#
_cell.length_a   1.000
_cell.length_b   1.000
_cell.length_c   1.000
_cell.angle_alpha   90.00
_cell.angle_beta   90.00
_cell.angle_gamma   90.00
#
_symmetry.space_group_name_H-M   'P 1'
#
loop_
_entity.id
_entity.type
_entity.pdbx_description
1 polymer ?
#
loop_
_entity_poly.entity_id
_entity_poly.type
_entity_poly.pdbx_seq_one_letter_code
_entity_poly.pdbx_strand_id
1 'polypeptide(L)'
;MGVREKLRAIFHTKDGEIQRAYSSYDKAVELLDARDKNPNFDRQKELEEQLKECETLTLELLKNYEGVKSWKGVFREMHINLARIYLRTERFDDAMKECDKVAEYDPLDADELRNAIQEAKAGKKLESSQLDEVGVS
;
A
#
# COMPACT_ATOMS: atom_id res chain seq x y z
N MET A 1 32.05 -13.68 -13.48
CA MET A 1 30.94 -12.71 -13.50
C MET A 1 30.61 -12.33 -14.92
N GLY A 2 29.43 -12.73 -15.39
CA GLY A 2 29.00 -12.51 -16.77
C GLY A 2 28.53 -11.09 -17.02
N VAL A 3 28.63 -10.63 -18.27
CA VAL A 3 28.16 -9.29 -18.71
C VAL A 3 26.68 -9.05 -18.33
N ARG A 4 25.87 -10.11 -18.28
CA ARG A 4 24.47 -10.08 -17.82
C ARG A 4 24.30 -9.71 -16.34
N GLU A 5 25.18 -10.16 -15.45
CA GLU A 5 25.13 -9.80 -14.02
C GLU A 5 25.54 -8.34 -13.81
N LYS A 6 26.54 -7.88 -14.56
CA LYS A 6 26.97 -6.47 -14.54
C LYS A 6 25.89 -5.53 -15.09
N LEU A 7 25.19 -5.91 -16.16
CA LEU A 7 24.06 -5.14 -16.68
C LEU A 7 22.89 -5.10 -15.69
N ARG A 8 22.58 -6.21 -15.02
CA ARG A 8 21.53 -6.25 -13.99
C ARG A 8 21.86 -5.31 -12.81
N ALA A 9 23.13 -5.27 -12.40
CA ALA A 9 23.63 -4.36 -11.38
C ALA A 9 23.68 -2.88 -11.80
N ILE A 10 23.71 -2.58 -13.11
CA ILE A 10 23.69 -1.19 -13.62
C ILE A 10 22.25 -0.63 -13.65
N PHE A 11 21.22 -1.47 -13.82
CA PHE A 11 19.81 -1.04 -13.87
C PHE A 11 19.05 -1.19 -12.54
N HIS A 12 19.50 -2.03 -11.62
CA HIS A 12 18.93 -2.16 -10.26
C HIS A 12 19.79 -1.38 -9.27
N THR A 13 19.77 -0.04 -9.40
CA THR A 13 20.28 0.80 -8.33
C THR A 13 19.22 0.86 -7.23
N LYS A 14 19.68 0.90 -5.97
CA LYS A 14 18.82 1.09 -4.81
C LYS A 14 17.90 2.33 -4.96
N ASP A 15 18.42 3.39 -5.58
CA ASP A 15 17.69 4.63 -5.85
C ASP A 15 16.60 4.41 -6.91
N GLY A 16 16.87 3.55 -7.90
CA GLY A 16 15.89 3.12 -8.90
C GLY A 16 14.79 2.22 -8.32
N GLU A 17 15.11 1.37 -7.34
CA GLU A 17 14.10 0.56 -6.63
C GLU A 17 13.19 1.42 -5.76
N ILE A 18 13.76 2.38 -5.03
CA ILE A 18 12.99 3.40 -4.29
C ILE A 18 12.06 4.14 -5.26
N GLN A 19 12.61 4.67 -6.36
CA GLN A 19 11.83 5.41 -7.35
C GLN A 19 10.70 4.57 -7.95
N ARG A 20 10.95 3.31 -8.30
CA ARG A 20 9.92 2.41 -8.84
C ARG A 20 8.79 2.17 -7.84
N ALA A 21 9.10 1.97 -6.56
CA ALA A 21 8.07 1.79 -5.53
C ALA A 21 7.17 3.03 -5.41
N TYR A 22 7.76 4.23 -5.31
CA TYR A 22 6.99 5.48 -5.28
C TYR A 22 6.17 5.72 -6.54
N SER A 23 6.77 5.57 -7.72
CA SER A 23 6.04 5.78 -8.98
C SER A 23 4.89 4.78 -9.17
N SER A 24 5.06 3.55 -8.71
CA SER A 24 3.98 2.55 -8.74
C SER A 24 2.86 2.89 -7.77
N TYR A 25 3.20 3.41 -6.58
CA TYR A 25 2.24 3.92 -5.60
C TYR A 25 1.44 5.11 -6.14
N ASP A 26 2.11 6.10 -6.74
CA ASP A 26 1.44 7.29 -7.30
C ASP A 26 0.39 6.88 -8.34
N LYS A 27 0.73 5.95 -9.23
CA LYS A 27 -0.19 5.43 -10.25
C LYS A 27 -1.34 4.61 -9.63
N ALA A 28 -1.06 3.83 -8.58
CA ALA A 28 -2.10 3.10 -7.87
C ALA A 28 -3.11 4.04 -7.21
N VAL A 29 -2.63 5.11 -6.57
CA VAL A 29 -3.47 6.16 -5.96
C VAL A 29 -4.29 6.89 -7.02
N GLU A 30 -3.70 7.24 -8.16
CA GLU A 30 -4.43 7.87 -9.27
C GLU A 30 -5.61 7.01 -9.75
N LEU A 31 -5.39 5.69 -9.92
CA LEU A 31 -6.45 4.77 -10.33
C LEU A 31 -7.52 4.58 -9.25
N LEU A 32 -7.12 4.48 -7.98
CA LEU A 32 -8.07 4.42 -6.87
C LEU A 32 -8.90 5.71 -6.76
N ASP A 33 -8.28 6.87 -6.96
CA ASP A 33 -8.97 8.16 -6.95
C ASP A 33 -9.97 8.27 -8.10
N ALA A 34 -9.60 7.77 -9.28
CA ALA A 34 -10.49 7.69 -10.42
C ALA A 34 -11.67 6.75 -10.15
N ARG A 35 -11.44 5.61 -9.49
CA ARG A 35 -12.49 4.68 -9.05
C ARG A 35 -13.45 5.35 -8.07
N ASP A 36 -12.93 5.98 -7.02
CA ASP A 36 -13.74 6.54 -5.94
C ASP A 36 -14.62 7.72 -6.41
N LYS A 37 -14.19 8.43 -7.47
CA LYS A 37 -14.93 9.55 -8.07
C LYS A 37 -15.93 9.12 -9.15
N ASN A 38 -15.84 7.90 -9.66
CA ASN A 38 -16.63 7.44 -10.81
C ASN A 38 -17.40 6.15 -10.50
N PRO A 39 -18.74 6.22 -10.33
CA PRO A 39 -19.58 5.03 -10.14
C PRO A 39 -19.51 4.01 -11.30
N ASN A 40 -19.11 4.44 -12.51
CA ASN A 40 -18.95 3.60 -13.70
C ASN A 40 -17.48 3.39 -14.06
N PHE A 41 -16.60 3.22 -13.06
CA PHE A 41 -15.17 2.97 -13.29
C PHE A 41 -14.95 1.69 -14.12
N ASP A 42 -14.37 1.82 -15.31
CA ASP A 42 -14.21 0.74 -16.31
C ASP A 42 -12.78 0.18 -16.39
N ARG A 43 -11.85 0.75 -15.63
CA ARG A 43 -10.42 0.36 -15.59
C ARG A 43 -10.10 -0.59 -14.43
N GLN A 44 -11.07 -1.39 -14.00
CA GLN A 44 -10.92 -2.29 -12.84
C GLN A 44 -9.72 -3.24 -12.97
N LYS A 45 -9.53 -3.84 -14.15
CA LYS A 45 -8.40 -4.72 -14.42
C LYS A 45 -7.05 -4.00 -14.29
N GLU A 46 -6.96 -2.79 -14.82
CA GLU A 46 -5.72 -1.99 -14.74
C GLU A 46 -5.41 -1.60 -13.29
N LEU A 47 -6.45 -1.23 -12.52
CA LEU A 47 -6.30 -0.96 -11.09
C LEU A 47 -5.76 -2.19 -10.35
N GLU A 48 -6.33 -3.37 -10.55
CA GLU A 48 -5.88 -4.60 -9.90
C GLU A 48 -4.42 -4.96 -10.24
N GLU A 49 -4.04 -4.85 -11.51
CA GLU A 49 -2.66 -5.08 -11.96
C GLU A 49 -1.70 -4.07 -11.32
N GLN A 50 -2.08 -2.79 -11.28
CA GLN A 50 -1.25 -1.73 -10.70
C GLN A 50 -1.10 -1.86 -9.19
N LEU A 51 -2.17 -2.22 -8.47
CA LEU A 51 -2.12 -2.46 -7.02
C LEU A 51 -1.17 -3.62 -6.69
N LYS A 52 -1.24 -4.72 -7.46
CA LYS A 52 -0.36 -5.86 -7.29
C LYS A 52 1.10 -5.51 -7.58
N GLU A 53 1.35 -4.72 -8.63
CA GLU A 53 2.70 -4.25 -8.95
C GLU A 53 3.25 -3.35 -7.84
N CYS A 54 2.45 -2.40 -7.34
CA CYS A 54 2.84 -1.53 -6.23
C CYS A 54 3.17 -2.31 -4.95
N GLU A 55 2.31 -3.25 -4.57
CA GLU A 55 2.53 -4.13 -3.42
C GLU A 55 3.83 -4.93 -3.59
N THR A 56 4.04 -5.52 -4.77
CA THR A 56 5.24 -6.32 -5.08
C THR A 56 6.51 -5.50 -4.96
N LEU A 57 6.58 -4.34 -5.62
CA LEU A 57 7.77 -3.49 -5.64
C LEU A 57 8.10 -2.95 -4.24
N THR A 58 7.07 -2.58 -3.48
CA THR A 58 7.25 -2.04 -2.12
C THR A 58 7.75 -3.12 -1.17
N LEU A 59 7.15 -4.32 -1.21
CA LEU A 59 7.58 -5.45 -0.37
C LEU A 59 8.98 -5.96 -0.73
N GLU A 60 9.35 -5.98 -2.02
CA GLU A 60 10.72 -6.31 -2.44
C GLU A 60 11.74 -5.31 -1.90
N LEU A 61 11.43 -4.02 -1.95
CA LEU A 61 12.29 -2.97 -1.42
C LEU A 61 12.48 -3.10 0.09
N LEU A 62 11.39 -3.29 0.84
CA LEU A 62 11.44 -3.51 2.29
C LEU A 62 12.27 -4.75 2.61
N LYS A 63 11.97 -5.89 1.97
CA LYS A 63 12.70 -7.15 2.17
C LYS A 63 14.21 -7.02 1.93
N ASN A 64 14.62 -6.28 0.91
CA ASN A 64 16.03 -6.21 0.51
C ASN A 64 16.85 -5.23 1.36
N TYR A 65 16.22 -4.19 1.91
CA TYR A 65 16.94 -3.06 2.49
C TYR A 65 16.54 -2.71 3.92
N GLU A 66 15.34 -3.04 4.36
CA GLU A 66 14.88 -2.76 5.71
C GLU A 66 15.70 -3.55 6.73
N GLY A 67 16.09 -2.89 7.82
CA GLY A 67 17.03 -3.43 8.82
C GLY A 67 18.51 -3.49 8.36
N VAL A 68 18.79 -3.35 7.06
CA VAL A 68 20.16 -3.32 6.51
C VAL A 68 20.62 -1.89 6.25
N LYS A 69 19.72 -1.00 5.82
CA LYS A 69 20.01 0.41 5.52
C LYS A 69 19.43 1.32 6.60
N SER A 70 19.98 2.53 6.70
CA SER A 70 19.56 3.55 7.66
C SER A 70 18.58 4.58 7.07
N TRP A 71 17.72 4.17 6.13
CA TRP A 71 16.73 5.06 5.49
C TRP A 71 15.38 5.02 6.20
N LYS A 72 15.37 5.34 7.49
CA LYS A 72 14.18 5.24 8.34
C LYS A 72 12.96 5.94 7.74
N GLY A 73 13.15 7.14 7.16
CA GLY A 73 12.06 7.89 6.52
C GLY A 73 11.45 7.16 5.32
N VAL A 74 12.29 6.53 4.48
CA VAL A 74 11.82 5.77 3.31
C VAL A 74 11.03 4.56 3.75
N PHE A 75 11.55 3.75 4.69
CA PHE A 75 10.85 2.54 5.16
C PHE A 75 9.54 2.86 5.86
N ARG A 76 9.53 3.88 6.73
CA ARG A 76 8.29 4.42 7.32
C ARG A 76 7.28 4.77 6.24
N GLU A 77 7.68 5.49 5.21
CA GLU A 77 6.78 5.91 4.14
C GLU A 77 6.30 4.74 3.27
N MET A 78 7.13 3.73 3.01
CA MET A 78 6.72 2.50 2.33
C MET A 78 5.62 1.75 3.10
N HIS A 79 5.76 1.62 4.43
CA HIS A 79 4.73 1.02 5.27
C HIS A 79 3.44 1.85 5.30
N ILE A 80 3.54 3.18 5.37
CA ILE A 80 2.38 4.08 5.26
C ILE A 80 1.66 3.87 3.91
N ASN A 81 2.42 3.76 2.82
CA ASN A 81 1.87 3.58 1.48
C ASN A 81 1.14 2.24 1.32
N LEU A 82 1.71 1.14 1.81
CA LEU A 82 1.04 -0.16 1.84
C LEU A 82 -0.24 -0.10 2.70
N ALA A 83 -0.17 0.48 3.90
CA ALA A 83 -1.32 0.60 4.78
C ALA A 83 -2.48 1.38 4.13
N ARG A 84 -2.18 2.47 3.43
CA ARG A 84 -3.18 3.28 2.70
C ARG A 84 -3.81 2.50 1.54
N ILE A 85 -3.02 1.74 0.78
CA ILE A 85 -3.54 0.87 -0.27
C ILE A 85 -4.47 -0.19 0.32
N TYR A 86 -4.03 -0.88 1.38
CA TYR A 86 -4.82 -1.90 2.04
C TYR A 86 -6.11 -1.34 2.65
N LEU A 87 -6.06 -0.15 3.24
CA LEU A 87 -7.23 0.56 3.74
C LEU A 87 -8.26 0.81 2.63
N ARG A 88 -7.83 1.36 1.49
CA ARG A 88 -8.70 1.70 0.35
C ARG A 88 -9.21 0.50 -0.45
N THR A 89 -8.64 -0.68 -0.19
CA THR A 89 -9.04 -1.97 -0.75
C THR A 89 -9.68 -2.88 0.30
N GLU A 90 -10.06 -2.31 1.45
CA GLU A 90 -10.76 -2.99 2.55
C GLU A 90 -10.00 -4.19 3.15
N ARG A 91 -8.69 -4.28 2.91
CA ARG A 91 -7.77 -5.26 3.51
C ARG A 91 -7.31 -4.77 4.89
N PHE A 92 -8.27 -4.55 5.81
CA PHE A 92 -8.01 -3.89 7.09
C PHE A 92 -6.95 -4.58 7.96
N ASP A 93 -6.91 -5.92 7.94
CA ASP A 93 -5.94 -6.65 8.76
C ASP A 93 -4.51 -6.52 8.22
N ASP A 94 -4.34 -6.41 6.89
CA ASP A 94 -3.04 -6.09 6.30
C ASP A 94 -2.66 -4.64 6.57
N ALA A 95 -3.61 -3.70 6.47
CA ALA A 95 -3.39 -2.31 6.83
C ALA A 95 -2.89 -2.14 8.28
N MET A 96 -3.46 -2.91 9.22
CA MET A 96 -3.02 -2.92 10.62
C MET A 96 -1.60 -3.45 10.80
N LYS A 97 -1.20 -4.51 10.08
CA LYS A 97 0.19 -5.03 10.15
C LYS A 97 1.20 -3.97 9.70
N GLU A 98 0.89 -3.26 8.62
CA GLU A 98 1.75 -2.18 8.13
C GLU A 98 1.74 -0.98 9.10
N CYS A 99 0.61 -0.67 9.73
CA CYS A 99 0.51 0.33 10.78
C CYS A 99 1.42 -0.01 11.99
N ASP A 100 1.48 -1.27 12.39
CA ASP A 100 2.37 -1.72 13.47
C ASP A 100 3.84 -1.52 13.07
N LYS A 101 4.17 -1.67 11.80
CA LYS A 101 5.50 -1.33 11.27
C LYS A 101 5.80 0.16 11.29
N VAL A 102 4.82 1.02 10.95
CA VAL A 102 4.98 2.47 11.09
C VAL A 102 5.31 2.86 12.53
N ALA A 103 4.72 2.20 13.53
CA ALA A 103 4.96 2.48 14.95
C ALA A 103 6.42 2.22 15.39
N GLU A 104 7.15 1.35 14.69
CA GLU A 104 8.59 1.12 14.92
C GLU A 104 9.44 2.35 14.52
N TYR A 105 8.91 3.22 13.66
CA TYR A 105 9.59 4.41 13.13
C TYR A 105 9.07 5.72 13.74
N ASP A 106 7.75 5.89 13.74
CA ASP A 106 7.07 7.07 14.27
C ASP A 106 5.70 6.69 14.85
N PRO A 107 5.56 6.70 16.20
CA PRO A 107 4.30 6.38 16.86
C PRO A 107 3.15 7.34 16.52
N LEU A 108 3.43 8.61 16.22
CA LEU A 108 2.37 9.58 15.93
C LEU A 108 1.68 9.26 14.62
N ASP A 109 2.44 8.98 13.56
CA ASP A 109 1.85 8.57 12.28
C ASP A 109 1.12 7.23 12.39
N ALA A 110 1.64 6.32 13.21
CA ALA A 110 0.97 5.05 13.46
C ALA A 110 -0.36 5.25 14.17
N ASP A 111 -0.45 6.17 15.12
CA ASP A 111 -1.71 6.48 15.80
C ASP A 111 -2.73 7.11 14.84
N GLU A 112 -2.31 8.07 14.01
CA GLU A 112 -3.16 8.65 12.95
C GLU A 112 -3.68 7.59 11.98
N LEU A 113 -2.77 6.73 11.50
CA LEU A 113 -3.10 5.64 10.58
C LEU A 113 -4.03 4.60 11.23
N ARG A 114 -3.77 4.23 12.49
CA ARG A 114 -4.59 3.27 13.24
C ARG A 114 -6.02 3.78 13.41
N ASN A 115 -6.18 5.07 13.73
CA ASN A 115 -7.50 5.69 13.85
C ASN A 115 -8.26 5.61 12.52
N ALA A 116 -7.62 6.00 11.40
CA ALA A 116 -8.23 5.92 10.08
C ALA A 116 -8.66 4.48 9.69
N ILE A 117 -7.83 3.48 10.02
CA ILE A 117 -8.15 2.07 9.75
C ILE A 117 -9.35 1.60 10.59
N GLN A 118 -9.39 1.95 11.88
CA GLN A 118 -10.48 1.55 12.77
C GLN A 118 -11.81 2.21 12.38
N GLU A 119 -11.80 3.49 12.03
CA GLU A 119 -12.98 4.22 11.57
C GLU A 119 -13.55 3.59 10.30
N ALA A 120 -12.71 3.31 9.30
CA ALA A 120 -13.14 2.67 8.06
C ALA A 120 -13.70 1.25 8.29
N LYS A 121 -13.03 0.45 9.13
CA LYS A 121 -13.48 -0.92 9.48
C LYS A 121 -14.82 -0.90 10.22
N ALA A 122 -15.00 0.06 11.13
CA ALA A 122 -16.27 0.24 11.85
C ALA A 122 -17.40 0.67 10.91
N GLY A 123 -17.14 1.62 10.01
CA GLY A 123 -18.10 2.06 8.99
C GLY A 123 -18.60 0.89 8.14
N LYS A 124 -17.69 0.05 7.62
CA LYS A 124 -18.05 -1.14 6.82
C LYS A 124 -18.90 -2.16 7.58
N LYS A 125 -18.60 -2.37 8.87
CA LYS A 125 -19.38 -3.27 9.72
C LYS A 125 -20.81 -2.75 9.96
N LEU A 126 -20.98 -1.44 10.09
CA LEU A 126 -22.31 -0.83 10.22
C LEU A 126 -23.11 -0.98 8.93
N GLU A 127 -22.51 -0.70 7.77
CA GLU A 127 -23.15 -0.92 6.46
C GLU A 127 -23.64 -2.36 6.29
N SER A 128 -22.79 -3.34 6.63
CA SER A 128 -23.18 -4.75 6.52
C SER A 128 -24.34 -5.12 7.46
N SER A 129 -24.30 -4.64 8.71
CA SER A 129 -25.33 -4.95 9.71
C SER A 129 -26.69 -4.34 9.33
N GLN A 130 -26.68 -3.14 8.75
CA GLN A 130 -27.91 -2.48 8.28
C GLN A 130 -28.56 -3.25 7.12
N LEU A 131 -27.77 -3.81 6.20
CA LEU A 131 -28.29 -4.63 5.09
C LEU A 131 -28.97 -5.91 5.58
N ASP A 132 -28.44 -6.53 6.65
CA ASP A 132 -29.03 -7.71 7.27
C ASP A 132 -30.40 -7.41 7.91
N GLU A 133 -30.59 -6.20 8.45
CA GLU A 133 -31.84 -5.77 9.10
C GLU A 133 -32.96 -5.38 8.12
N VAL A 134 -32.63 -4.90 6.90
CA VAL A 134 -33.64 -4.58 5.86
C VAL A 134 -34.10 -5.79 5.03
N GLY A 135 -33.63 -6.99 5.33
CA GLY A 135 -34.23 -8.24 4.83
C GLY A 135 -34.23 -8.40 3.31
N VAL A 136 -33.15 -8.00 2.63
CA VAL A 136 -32.98 -8.34 1.21
C VAL A 136 -32.32 -9.72 1.14
N SER A 137 -33.16 -10.76 1.24
CA SER A 137 -32.82 -12.15 0.87
C SER A 137 -33.01 -12.38 -0.63
#